data_AF-S4NVP5-F1
#
_entry.id   AF-S4NVP5-F1
#
_cell.length_a   1.000
_cell.length_b   1.000
_cell.length_c   1.000
_cell.angle_alpha   90.00
_cell.angle_beta   90.00
_cell.angle_gamma   90.00
#
_symmetry.space_group_name_H-M   'P 1'
#
loop_
_entity.id
_entity.type
_entity.pdbx_description
1 polymer ?
#
loop_
_entity_poly.entity_id
_entity_poly.type
_entity_poly.pdbx_seq_one_letter_code
_entity_poly.pdbx_strand_id
1 'polypeptide(L)'
;MSSKSEENALRYRRAQSVTTAEEITEKEKKARKSQLDKPIHKPRDSLFSWSSEFTDFTGLVNWGFLMLTVGGLRLCLENFIKYGIRVNPFEWIIVLTGYHEGDSRQ
;
A
#
# COMPACT_ATOMS: atom_id res chain seq x y z
N MET A 1 37.31 32.83 -9.10
CA MET A 1 37.63 31.46 -8.61
C MET A 1 37.00 31.34 -7.22
N SER A 2 35.76 30.83 -7.13
CA SER A 2 35.11 30.66 -5.81
C SER A 2 35.88 29.61 -5.03
N SER A 3 36.14 29.90 -3.76
CA SER A 3 36.98 29.06 -2.93
C SER A 3 36.22 27.78 -2.58
N LYS A 4 36.89 26.61 -2.63
CA LYS A 4 36.30 25.31 -2.23
C LYS A 4 35.63 25.33 -0.84
N SER A 5 36.03 26.28 0.01
CA SER A 5 35.44 26.51 1.33
C SER A 5 34.02 27.08 1.27
N GLU A 6 33.73 27.99 0.32
CA GLU A 6 32.40 28.57 0.14
C GLU A 6 31.41 27.56 -0.43
N GLU A 7 31.83 26.71 -1.38
CA GLU A 7 31.01 25.64 -1.94
C GLU A 7 30.65 24.57 -0.89
N ASN A 8 31.60 24.22 0.00
CA ASN A 8 31.34 23.31 1.11
C ASN A 8 30.40 23.95 2.15
N ALA A 9 30.60 25.21 2.51
CA ALA A 9 29.71 25.93 3.42
C ALA A 9 28.27 26.06 2.90
N LEU A 10 28.10 26.23 1.58
CA LEU A 10 26.80 26.21 0.92
C LEU A 10 26.16 24.81 0.91
N ARG A 11 26.96 23.73 0.77
CA ARG A 11 26.49 22.34 0.91
C ARG A 11 26.03 22.01 2.34
N TYR A 12 26.72 22.52 3.36
CA TYR A 12 26.34 22.30 4.77
C TYR A 12 25.00 22.95 5.16
N ARG A 13 24.53 23.99 4.44
CA ARG A 13 23.21 24.61 4.73
C ARG A 13 22.00 23.74 4.34
N ARG A 14 22.15 22.76 3.44
CA ARG A 14 21.00 21.95 2.94
C ARG A 14 20.73 20.67 3.71
N ALA A 15 21.65 20.20 4.55
CA ALA A 15 21.53 18.89 5.22
C ALA A 15 21.40 18.97 6.75
N GLN A 16 21.44 20.16 7.35
CA GLN A 16 21.42 20.31 8.81
C GLN A 16 20.09 19.92 9.48
N SER A 17 18.97 19.93 8.75
CA SER A 17 17.65 19.66 9.34
C SER A 17 17.52 18.22 9.86
N VAL A 18 18.09 17.24 9.15
CA VAL A 18 18.02 15.83 9.51
C VAL A 18 18.93 15.53 10.70
N THR A 19 20.18 16.00 10.65
CA THR A 19 21.15 15.79 11.74
C THR A 19 20.74 16.48 13.03
N THR A 20 20.15 17.69 12.93
CA THR A 20 19.66 18.44 14.10
C THR A 20 18.42 17.76 14.70
N ALA A 21 17.51 17.26 13.86
CA ALA A 21 16.34 16.52 14.32
C ALA A 21 16.71 15.21 15.02
N GLU A 22 17.69 14.48 14.49
CA GLU A 22 18.23 13.27 15.12
C GLU A 22 18.85 13.60 16.49
N GLU A 23 19.67 14.66 16.57
CA GLU A 23 20.34 15.05 17.82
C GLU A 23 19.36 15.48 18.92
N ILE A 24 18.26 16.17 18.56
CA ILE A 24 17.20 16.56 19.49
C ILE A 24 16.47 15.31 20.02
N THR A 25 16.11 14.37 19.14
CA THR A 25 15.43 13.14 19.57
C THR A 25 16.34 12.25 20.43
N GLU A 26 17.65 12.23 20.18
CA GLU A 26 18.59 11.45 20.98
C GLU A 26 18.80 12.05 22.37
N LYS A 27 18.92 13.38 22.48
CA LYS A 27 19.00 14.10 23.76
C LYS A 27 17.74 13.89 24.59
N GLU A 28 16.57 13.96 23.96
CA GLU A 28 15.29 13.69 24.62
C GLU A 28 15.18 12.23 25.09
N LYS A 29 15.60 11.27 24.27
CA LYS A 29 15.64 9.84 24.65
C LYS A 29 16.55 9.57 25.84
N LYS A 30 17.73 10.22 25.91
CA LYS A 30 18.66 10.11 27.05
C LYS A 30 18.05 10.68 28.33
N ALA A 31 17.45 11.87 28.26
CA ALA A 31 16.76 12.49 29.39
C ALA A 31 15.56 11.64 29.88
N ARG A 32 14.79 11.05 28.95
CA ARG A 32 13.71 10.11 29.29
C ARG A 32 14.19 8.80 29.90
N LYS A 33 15.40 8.33 29.56
CA LYS A 33 16.00 7.12 30.15
C LYS A 33 16.49 7.32 31.58
N SER A 34 16.85 8.56 31.95
CA SER A 34 17.30 8.91 33.30
C SER A 34 16.16 9.20 34.28
N GLN A 35 14.91 9.26 33.81
CA GLN A 35 13.74 9.39 34.68
C GLN A 35 13.46 8.06 35.39
N LEU A 36 13.16 8.12 36.69
CA LEU A 36 12.83 6.95 37.51
C LEU A 36 11.48 6.33 37.12
N ASP A 37 10.56 7.15 36.60
CA ASP A 37 9.27 6.72 36.07
C ASP A 37 9.40 6.30 34.60
N LYS A 38 8.85 5.14 34.25
CA LYS A 38 8.82 4.65 32.87
C LYS A 38 7.61 5.21 32.13
N PRO A 39 7.78 6.14 31.17
CA PRO A 39 6.66 6.60 30.35
C PRO A 39 6.10 5.45 29.51
N ILE A 40 4.80 5.19 29.65
CA ILE A 40 4.05 4.17 28.88
C ILE A 40 3.81 4.61 27.43
N HIS A 41 3.72 5.93 27.17
CA HIS A 41 3.55 6.48 25.83
C HIS A 41 4.88 6.53 25.08
N LYS A 42 4.98 5.71 24.03
CA LYS A 42 6.12 5.72 23.11
C LYS A 42 5.76 6.56 21.89
N PRO A 43 6.67 7.41 21.39
CA PRO A 43 6.48 8.05 20.10
C PRO A 43 6.44 6.95 19.03
N ARG A 44 5.29 6.79 18.39
CA ARG A 44 5.08 5.85 17.29
C ARG A 44 4.29 6.56 16.21
N ASP A 45 4.74 6.43 14.98
CA ASP A 45 4.01 6.97 13.83
C ASP A 45 2.67 6.24 13.67
N SER A 46 1.68 6.92 13.09
CA SER A 46 0.40 6.31 12.76
C SER A 46 0.60 5.00 12.02
N LEU A 47 -0.26 3.99 12.28
CA LEU A 47 -0.20 2.71 11.57
C LEU A 47 -0.34 2.86 10.04
N PHE A 48 -0.96 3.96 9.58
CA PHE A 48 -1.11 4.33 8.17
C PHE A 48 -0.03 5.30 7.65
N SER A 49 1.00 5.63 8.44
CA SER A 49 2.13 6.42 7.97
C SER A 49 2.96 5.61 6.98
N TRP A 50 3.45 6.24 5.90
CA TRP A 50 4.34 5.60 4.92
C TRP A 50 5.66 5.11 5.53
N SER A 51 6.07 5.66 6.69
CA SER A 51 7.23 5.24 7.49
C SER A 51 6.94 4.08 8.46
N SER A 52 5.69 3.63 8.56
CA SER A 52 5.27 2.65 9.57
C SER A 52 5.58 1.22 9.15
N GLU A 53 6.12 0.43 10.08
CA GLU A 53 6.45 -1.00 9.91
C GLU A 53 5.20 -1.91 9.96
N PHE A 54 4.04 -1.42 9.51
CA PHE A 54 2.80 -2.19 9.48
C PHE A 54 2.63 -2.86 8.12
N THR A 55 2.89 -4.17 8.05
CA THR A 55 2.81 -4.97 6.81
C THR A 55 1.49 -5.71 6.65
N ASP A 56 0.69 -5.83 7.71
CA ASP A 56 -0.43 -6.76 7.76
C ASP A 56 -1.78 -6.12 7.41
N PHE A 57 -1.94 -5.75 6.13
CA PHE A 57 -3.20 -5.22 5.58
C PHE A 57 -4.22 -6.30 5.21
N THR A 58 -3.96 -7.57 5.51
CA THR A 58 -4.83 -8.71 5.18
C THR A 58 -6.25 -8.53 5.71
N GLY A 59 -6.41 -7.91 6.89
CA GLY A 59 -7.74 -7.60 7.45
C GLY A 59 -8.53 -6.60 6.61
N LEU A 60 -7.86 -5.58 6.07
CA LEU A 60 -8.48 -4.57 5.19
C LEU A 60 -8.86 -5.19 3.85
N VAL A 61 -8.00 -6.04 3.29
CA VAL A 61 -8.30 -6.78 2.05
C VAL A 61 -9.49 -7.72 2.24
N ASN A 62 -9.53 -8.47 3.35
CA ASN A 62 -10.65 -9.36 3.66
C ASN A 62 -11.96 -8.59 3.86
N TRP A 63 -11.90 -7.44 4.55
CA TRP A 63 -13.06 -6.58 4.73
C TRP A 63 -13.55 -5.96 3.40
N GLY A 64 -12.61 -5.55 2.54
CA GLY A 64 -12.91 -5.10 1.18
C GLY A 64 -13.58 -6.18 0.35
N PHE A 65 -13.10 -7.42 0.42
CA PHE A 65 -13.72 -8.56 -0.25
C PHE A 65 -15.13 -8.83 0.28
N LEU A 66 -15.34 -8.74 1.58
CA LEU A 66 -16.66 -8.89 2.21
C LEU A 66 -17.63 -7.79 1.74
N MET A 67 -17.20 -6.53 1.75
CA MET A 67 -18.03 -5.41 1.25
C MET A 67 -18.35 -5.54 -0.24
N LEU A 68 -17.37 -5.96 -1.04
CA LEU A 68 -17.54 -6.15 -2.49
C LEU A 68 -18.47 -7.31 -2.78
N THR A 69 -18.33 -8.44 -2.08
CA THR A 69 -19.23 -9.57 -2.25
C THR A 69 -20.63 -9.21 -1.77
N VAL A 70 -20.84 -8.67 -0.58
CA VAL A 70 -22.20 -8.33 -0.10
C VAL A 70 -22.87 -7.25 -0.98
N GLY A 71 -22.13 -6.22 -1.39
CA GLY A 71 -22.66 -5.13 -2.23
C GLY A 71 -22.84 -5.52 -3.70
N GLY A 72 -21.87 -6.25 -4.25
CA GLY A 72 -21.83 -6.68 -5.65
C GLY A 72 -22.69 -7.92 -5.94
N LEU A 73 -22.87 -8.82 -4.97
CA LEU A 73 -23.67 -10.05 -5.13
C LEU A 73 -25.09 -9.76 -5.58
N ARG A 74 -25.71 -8.67 -5.09
CA ARG A 74 -27.05 -8.26 -5.51
C ARG A 74 -27.11 -7.95 -7.01
N LEU A 75 -26.17 -7.16 -7.51
CA LEU A 75 -26.08 -6.80 -8.92
C LEU A 75 -25.64 -8.00 -9.78
N CYS A 76 -24.73 -8.82 -9.27
CA CYS A 76 -24.29 -10.06 -9.91
C CYS A 76 -25.44 -11.06 -10.05
N LEU A 77 -26.25 -11.29 -9.01
CA LEU A 77 -27.41 -12.19 -9.08
C LEU A 77 -28.50 -11.63 -9.98
N GLU A 78 -28.76 -10.32 -9.93
CA GLU A 78 -29.74 -9.69 -10.82
C GLU A 78 -29.33 -9.85 -12.28
N ASN A 79 -28.06 -9.60 -12.59
CA ASN A 79 -27.53 -9.82 -13.94
C ASN A 79 -27.50 -11.30 -14.30
N PHE A 80 -27.12 -12.19 -13.40
CA PHE A 80 -27.06 -13.63 -13.62
C PHE A 80 -28.44 -14.24 -13.86
N ILE A 81 -29.50 -13.73 -13.23
CA ILE A 81 -30.87 -14.24 -13.41
C ILE A 81 -31.56 -13.58 -14.61
N LYS A 82 -31.43 -12.26 -14.80
CA LYS A 82 -32.07 -11.54 -15.92
C LYS A 82 -31.39 -11.81 -17.25
N TYR A 83 -30.06 -11.78 -17.27
CA TYR A 83 -29.29 -12.04 -18.49
C TYR A 83 -28.85 -13.50 -18.59
N GLY A 84 -28.93 -14.29 -17.52
CA GLY A 84 -28.56 -15.70 -17.57
C GLY A 84 -27.09 -15.91 -17.88
N ILE A 85 -26.71 -17.18 -17.98
CA ILE A 85 -25.63 -17.63 -18.86
C ILE A 85 -26.15 -17.55 -20.31
N ARG A 86 -26.49 -16.35 -20.84
CA ARG A 86 -26.71 -16.23 -22.31
C ARG A 86 -25.41 -16.38 -23.09
N VAL A 87 -24.29 -16.21 -22.40
CA VAL A 87 -22.96 -16.56 -22.88
C VAL A 87 -22.69 -17.96 -22.34
N ASN A 88 -22.90 -19.00 -23.15
CA ASN A 88 -22.44 -20.34 -22.82
C ASN A 88 -20.93 -20.27 -22.52
N PRO A 89 -20.46 -20.67 -21.32
CA PRO A 89 -19.04 -20.55 -20.96
C PRO A 89 -18.18 -21.37 -21.92
N PHE A 90 -18.69 -22.49 -22.43
CA PHE A 90 -18.06 -23.29 -23.46
C PHE A 90 -17.90 -22.56 -24.79
N GLU A 91 -18.91 -21.79 -25.21
CA GLU A 91 -18.90 -21.05 -26.48
C GLU A 91 -17.90 -19.89 -26.42
N TRP A 92 -17.80 -19.21 -25.28
CA TRP A 92 -16.79 -18.18 -25.04
C TRP A 92 -15.38 -18.76 -24.92
N ILE A 93 -15.22 -19.93 -24.28
CA ILE A 93 -13.94 -20.63 -24.27
C ILE A 93 -13.55 -20.98 -25.71
N ILE A 94 -14.46 -21.51 -26.53
CA ILE A 94 -14.19 -21.84 -27.94
C ILE A 94 -13.81 -20.60 -28.76
N VAL A 95 -14.51 -19.47 -28.59
CA VAL A 95 -14.17 -18.19 -29.23
C VAL A 95 -12.82 -17.65 -28.75
N LEU A 96 -12.52 -17.75 -27.46
CA LEU A 96 -11.28 -17.22 -26.86
C LEU A 96 -10.07 -18.12 -27.15
N THR A 97 -10.28 -19.43 -27.26
CA THR A 97 -9.23 -20.43 -27.50
C THR A 97 -9.12 -20.85 -28.97
N GLY A 98 -10.00 -20.36 -29.85
CA GLY A 98 -9.93 -20.55 -31.30
C GLY A 98 -10.08 -22.00 -31.76
N TYR A 99 -10.69 -22.87 -30.97
CA TYR A 99 -10.65 -24.34 -31.18
C TYR A 99 -11.42 -24.86 -32.40
N HIS A 100 -12.00 -24.00 -33.25
CA HIS A 100 -12.81 -24.42 -34.38
C HIS A 100 -12.52 -23.68 -35.69
N GLU A 101 -11.26 -23.30 -35.92
CA GLU A 101 -10.76 -22.84 -37.22
C GLU A 101 -10.20 -24.02 -38.05
N GLY A 102 -10.96 -25.12 -38.22
CA GLY A 102 -10.36 -26.33 -38.78
C GLY A 102 -11.22 -27.43 -39.39
N ASP A 103 -12.55 -27.43 -39.26
CA ASP A 103 -13.40 -28.47 -39.88
C ASP A 103 -14.26 -27.93 -41.03
N SER A 104 -13.57 -27.38 -42.04
CA SER A 104 -14.15 -27.04 -43.34
C SER A 104 -13.34 -27.67 -44.47
N ARG A 105 -13.17 -28.99 -44.40
CA ARG A 105 -12.80 -29.81 -45.57
C ARG A 105 -13.44 -31.20 -45.48
N GLN A 106 -14.68 -31.31 -45.94
CA GLN A 106 -15.14 -32.38 -46.83
C GLN A 106 -16.48 -32.01 -47.47
#